data_AF-A0A7R9L5H4-F1
#
_entry.id   AF-A0A7R9L5H4-F1
#
_cell.length_a   1.000
_cell.length_b   1.000
_cell.length_c   1.000
_cell.angle_alpha   90.00
_cell.angle_beta   90.00
_cell.angle_gamma   90.00
#
_symmetry.space_group_name_H-M   'P 1'
#
loop_
_entity.id
_entity.type
_entity.pdbx_description
1 polymer ?
#
loop_
_entity_poly.entity_id
_entity_poly.type
_entity_poly.pdbx_seq_one_letter_code
_entity_poly.pdbx_strand_id
1 'polypeptide(L)'
;MLWITLAERHIQTRQINWSITSRFCFNEKENPDDEALGVQIVKDLHRTGCSLFSGEESDNQALLKQVLLAYARWNKSVGYCQGFNMLAAIILKVMEGDVDDSLK
;
A
#
# COMPACT_ATOMS: atom_id res chain seq x y z
N MET A 1 13.99 4.49 12.56
CA MET A 1 13.36 3.19 12.91
C MET A 1 14.05 2.08 12.11
N LEU A 2 14.21 0.86 12.62
CA LEU A 2 14.93 -0.22 11.91
C LEU A 2 14.34 -0.51 10.50
N TRP A 3 13.01 -0.44 10.37
CA TRP A 3 12.28 -0.63 9.11
C TRP A 3 12.79 0.30 8.01
N ILE A 4 12.75 1.62 8.24
CA ILE A 4 13.20 2.63 7.28
C ILE A 4 14.66 2.43 6.88
N THR A 5 15.55 2.15 7.85
CA THR A 5 16.97 1.93 7.54
C THR A 5 17.19 0.72 6.63
N LEU A 6 16.43 -0.35 6.83
CA LEU A 6 16.49 -1.53 5.95
C LEU A 6 15.89 -1.24 4.57
N ALA A 7 14.77 -0.53 4.52
CA ALA A 7 14.11 -0.16 3.28
C ALA A 7 14.97 0.79 2.42
N GLU A 8 15.54 1.83 3.02
CA GLU A 8 16.48 2.75 2.36
C GLU A 8 17.69 2.01 1.79
N ARG A 9 18.27 1.09 2.57
CA ARG A 9 19.40 0.26 2.10
C ARG A 9 18.97 -0.62 0.91
N HIS A 10 17.76 -1.18 0.94
CA HIS A 10 17.25 -1.99 -0.17
C HIS A 10 17.06 -1.16 -1.44
N ILE A 11 16.41 0.00 -1.32
CA ILE A 11 16.19 0.97 -2.41
C ILE A 11 17.51 1.39 -3.05
N GLN A 12 18.52 1.72 -2.22
CA GLN A 12 19.86 2.08 -2.69
C GLN A 12 20.54 0.92 -3.41
N THR A 13 20.49 -0.29 -2.84
CA THR A 13 21.10 -1.49 -3.42
C THR A 13 20.47 -1.85 -4.77
N ARG A 14 19.17 -1.63 -4.93
CA ARG A 14 18.42 -1.85 -6.17
C ARG A 14 18.49 -0.67 -7.14
N GLN A 15 19.17 0.43 -6.78
CA GLN A 15 19.23 1.67 -7.56
C GLN A 15 17.85 2.23 -7.92
N ILE A 16 16.89 2.08 -7.02
CA ILE A 16 15.53 2.59 -7.20
C ILE A 16 15.53 4.09 -6.88
N ASN A 17 15.08 4.91 -7.81
CA ASN A 17 14.84 6.32 -7.55
C ASN A 17 13.49 6.48 -6.83
N TRP A 18 13.51 6.43 -5.50
CA TRP A 18 12.28 6.44 -4.71
C TRP A 18 11.38 7.64 -4.98
N SER A 19 11.93 8.85 -5.13
CA SER A 19 11.13 10.06 -5.37
C SER A 19 10.31 9.97 -6.66
N ILE A 20 10.86 9.37 -7.72
CA ILE A 20 10.14 9.14 -8.98
C ILE A 20 9.13 8.00 -8.79
N THR A 21 9.55 6.91 -8.13
CA THR A 21 8.72 5.73 -7.90
C THR A 21 7.48 6.05 -7.07
N SER A 22 7.64 6.71 -5.92
CA SER A 22 6.54 7.13 -5.05
C SER A 22 5.54 7.98 -5.80
N ARG A 23 6.02 9.03 -6.50
CA ARG A 23 5.16 9.88 -7.34
C ARG A 23 4.43 9.11 -8.43
N PHE A 24 5.07 8.09 -9.01
CA PHE A 24 4.41 7.20 -9.97
C PHE A 24 3.34 6.33 -9.31
N CYS A 25 3.61 5.74 -8.15
CA CYS A 25 2.68 4.81 -7.50
C CYS A 25 1.45 5.54 -6.94
N PHE A 26 1.62 6.75 -6.40
CA PHE A 26 0.55 7.58 -5.82
C PHE A 26 -0.08 8.57 -6.80
N ASN A 27 0.13 8.43 -8.12
CA ASN A 27 -0.48 9.35 -9.08
C ASN A 27 -2.02 9.18 -9.15
N GLU A 28 -2.74 10.24 -9.52
CA GLU A 28 -4.19 10.20 -9.70
C GLU A 28 -4.64 9.59 -11.04
N LYS A 29 -3.71 9.12 -11.89
CA LYS A 29 -4.11 8.53 -13.18
C LYS A 29 -4.78 7.18 -12.92
N GLU A 30 -6.05 7.09 -13.31
CA GLU A 30 -6.78 5.83 -13.37
C GLU A 30 -6.16 4.94 -14.46
N ASN A 31 -5.41 3.90 -14.08
CA ASN A 31 -5.25 2.76 -14.99
C ASN A 31 -6.55 1.96 -15.00
N PRO A 32 -6.93 1.37 -16.14
CA PRO A 32 -8.11 0.51 -16.22
C PRO A 32 -8.07 -0.67 -15.22
N ASP A 33 -6.88 -1.12 -14.86
CA ASP A 33 -6.69 -2.17 -13.84
C ASP A 33 -6.94 -1.66 -12.41
N ASP A 34 -6.73 -0.36 -12.14
CA ASP A 34 -6.85 0.22 -10.80
C ASP A 34 -8.28 0.18 -10.27
N GLU A 35 -9.27 0.35 -11.15
CA GLU A 35 -10.69 0.32 -10.77
C GLU A 35 -11.11 -1.10 -10.34
N ALA A 36 -10.75 -2.10 -11.14
CA ALA A 36 -11.02 -3.51 -10.83
C ALA A 36 -10.30 -3.96 -9.55
N LEU A 37 -9.03 -3.58 -9.39
CA LEU A 37 -8.24 -3.85 -8.20
C LEU A 37 -8.80 -3.11 -6.97
N GLY A 38 -9.20 -1.85 -7.12
CA GLY A 38 -9.80 -1.05 -6.06
C GLY A 38 -11.09 -1.67 -5.52
N VAL A 39 -11.95 -2.18 -6.41
CA VAL A 39 -13.17 -2.91 -6.02
C VAL A 39 -12.83 -4.20 -5.26
N GLN A 40 -11.83 -4.96 -5.72
CA GLN A 40 -11.39 -6.18 -5.02
C GLN A 40 -10.81 -5.88 -3.64
N ILE A 41 -9.93 -4.88 -3.55
CA ILE A 41 -9.34 -4.41 -2.29
C ILE A 41 -10.43 -4.05 -1.28
N VAL A 42 -11.40 -3.22 -1.67
CA VAL A 42 -12.49 -2.80 -0.76
C VAL A 42 -13.31 -3.99 -0.28
N LYS A 43 -13.62 -4.95 -1.16
CA LYS A 43 -14.35 -6.18 -0.78
C LYS A 43 -13.54 -7.04 0.20
N ASP A 44 -12.26 -7.21 -0.06
CA ASP A 44 -11.39 -8.05 0.76
C ASP A 44 -11.05 -7.39 2.10
N LEU A 45 -11.00 -6.06 2.16
CA LEU A 45 -10.84 -5.33 3.43
C LEU A 45 -12.01 -5.57 4.38
N HIS A 46 -13.25 -5.53 3.88
CA HIS A 46 -14.44 -5.88 4.66
C HIS A 46 -14.38 -7.34 5.17
N ARG A 47 -13.80 -8.24 4.39
CA ARG A 47 -13.71 -9.68 4.70
C ARG A 47 -12.54 -10.04 5.62
N THR A 48 -11.46 -9.26 5.58
CA THR A 48 -10.26 -9.46 6.40
C THR A 48 -10.57 -9.21 7.89
N GLY A 49 -11.69 -8.53 8.21
CA GLY A 49 -12.19 -8.41 9.58
C GLY A 49 -11.18 -7.77 10.53
N CYS A 50 -10.25 -6.97 9.98
CA CYS A 50 -9.29 -6.23 10.78
C CYS A 50 -10.08 -5.12 11.49
N SER A 51 -10.57 -5.41 12.69
CA SER A 51 -11.30 -4.47 13.54
C SER A 51 -10.48 -3.21 13.87
N LEU A 52 -9.17 -3.24 13.64
CA LEU A 52 -8.27 -2.08 13.65
C LEU A 52 -8.57 -1.05 12.56
N PHE A 53 -9.32 -1.42 11.52
CA PHE A 53 -9.67 -0.58 10.39
C PHE A 53 -11.16 -0.72 10.02
N SER A 54 -11.99 -1.27 10.91
CA SER A 54 -13.42 -1.54 10.69
C SER A 54 -14.28 -0.77 11.71
N GLY A 55 -14.55 0.51 11.44
CA GLY A 55 -15.42 1.39 12.24
C GLY A 55 -14.84 2.79 12.42
N GLU A 56 -15.66 3.86 12.32
CA GLU A 56 -15.41 5.33 12.39
C GLU A 56 -14.16 5.94 11.70
N GLU A 57 -13.17 5.13 11.31
CA GLU A 57 -11.93 5.48 10.64
C GLU A 57 -12.02 5.15 9.13
N SER A 58 -12.96 5.80 8.42
CA SER A 58 -12.99 5.74 6.94
C SER A 58 -11.63 6.11 6.33
N ASP A 59 -10.90 6.99 7.01
CA ASP A 59 -9.61 7.51 6.58
C ASP A 59 -8.55 6.41 6.57
N ASN A 60 -8.55 5.53 7.56
CA ASN A 60 -7.56 4.46 7.60
C ASN A 60 -7.80 3.37 6.54
N GLN A 61 -9.06 3.10 6.19
CA GLN A 61 -9.37 2.23 5.04
C GLN A 61 -8.91 2.88 3.73
N ALA A 62 -9.06 4.20 3.60
CA ALA A 62 -8.60 4.94 2.44
C ALA A 62 -7.06 4.91 2.33
N LEU A 63 -6.33 5.10 3.43
CA LEU A 63 -4.87 5.00 3.47
C LEU A 63 -4.40 3.57 3.11
N LEU A 64 -5.05 2.55 3.67
CA LEU A 64 -4.73 1.15 3.35
C LEU A 64 -5.01 0.83 1.88
N LYS A 65 -6.13 1.30 1.33
CA LYS A 65 -6.42 1.19 -0.11
C LYS A 65 -5.34 1.89 -0.94
N GLN A 66 -4.89 3.08 -0.54
CA GLN A 66 -3.83 3.81 -1.24
C GLN A 66 -2.52 3.03 -1.28
N VAL A 67 -2.07 2.47 -0.14
CA VAL A 67 -0.83 1.67 -0.08
C VAL A 67 -0.93 0.41 -0.95
N LEU A 68 -2.06 -0.30 -0.89
CA LEU A 68 -2.28 -1.52 -1.67
C LEU A 68 -2.29 -1.26 -3.18
N LEU A 69 -2.96 -0.18 -3.61
CA LEU A 69 -2.96 0.24 -5.01
C LEU A 69 -1.57 0.70 -5.47
N ALA A 70 -0.88 1.49 -4.63
CA ALA A 70 0.47 1.93 -4.92
C ALA A 70 1.44 0.75 -5.09
N TYR A 71 1.31 -0.29 -4.25
CA TYR A 71 2.09 -1.52 -4.38
C TYR A 71 1.77 -2.28 -5.67
N ALA A 72 0.49 -2.45 -6.01
CA ALA A 72 0.08 -3.14 -7.23
C ALA A 72 0.60 -2.41 -8.49
N ARG A 73 0.64 -1.08 -8.46
CA ARG A 73 1.23 -0.24 -9.52
C ARG A 73 2.74 -0.36 -9.59
N TRP A 74 3.41 -0.39 -8.43
CA TRP A 74 4.86 -0.58 -8.35
C TRP A 74 5.29 -1.93 -8.90
N ASN A 75 4.59 -3.00 -8.53
CA ASN A 75 4.90 -4.36 -8.92
C ASN A 75 3.74 -5.01 -9.70
N LYS A 76 3.57 -4.57 -10.95
CA LYS A 76 2.54 -5.12 -11.86
C LYS A 76 2.62 -6.63 -12.09
N SER A 77 3.79 -7.23 -11.90
CA SER A 77 3.97 -8.68 -12.06
C SER A 77 3.28 -9.50 -10.97
N VAL A 78 3.19 -8.93 -9.76
CA VAL A 78 2.49 -9.52 -8.62
C VAL A 78 1.05 -9.00 -8.56
N GLY A 79 0.86 -7.70 -8.79
CA GLY A 79 -0.43 -7.04 -8.68
C GLY A 79 -0.95 -7.05 -7.24
N TYR A 80 -2.24 -7.34 -7.09
CA TYR A 80 -2.91 -7.45 -5.80
C TYR A 80 -3.21 -8.92 -5.46
N CYS A 81 -2.94 -9.32 -4.22
CA CYS A 81 -3.40 -10.59 -3.68
C CYS A 81 -4.04 -10.40 -2.30
N GLN A 82 -5.11 -11.15 -2.02
CA GLN A 82 -5.91 -11.00 -0.80
C GLN A 82 -5.05 -11.11 0.49
N GLY A 83 -4.02 -11.96 0.49
CA GLY A 83 -3.12 -12.14 1.63
C GLY A 83 -2.30 -10.90 1.99
N PHE A 84 -2.14 -9.95 1.06
CA PHE A 84 -1.35 -8.74 1.26
C PHE A 84 -2.07 -7.69 2.11
N ASN A 85 -3.41 -7.73 2.20
CA ASN A 85 -4.19 -6.79 3.01
C ASN A 85 -3.73 -6.72 4.46
N MET A 86 -3.55 -7.89 5.10
CA MET A 86 -3.18 -7.94 6.51
C MET A 86 -1.75 -7.45 6.73
N LEU A 87 -0.83 -7.74 5.80
CA LEU A 87 0.54 -7.26 5.87
C LEU A 87 0.61 -5.74 5.71
N ALA A 88 -0.06 -5.19 4.70
CA ALA A 88 -0.13 -3.75 4.48
C ALA A 88 -0.79 -3.03 5.66
N ALA A 89 -1.83 -3.61 6.27
CA ALA A 89 -2.49 -3.07 7.45
C ALA A 89 -1.55 -2.99 8.67
N ILE A 90 -0.73 -4.03 8.88
CA ILE A 90 0.25 -4.05 9.99
C ILE A 90 1.35 -3.01 9.72
N ILE A 91 1.90 -2.97 8.51
CA ILE A 91 2.94 -2.01 8.14
C ILE A 91 2.41 -0.58 8.31
N LEU A 92 1.25 -0.27 7.74
CA LEU A 92 0.64 1.06 7.82
C LEU A 92 0.42 1.51 9.27
N LYS A 93 0.01 0.58 10.14
CA LYS A 93 -0.13 0.87 11.56
C LYS A 93 1.21 1.16 12.24
N VAL A 94 2.25 0.37 11.93
CA VAL A 94 3.60 0.56 12.49
C VAL A 94 4.22 1.87 12.00
N MET A 95 3.87 2.30 10.79
CA MET A 95 4.27 3.59 10.21
C MET A 95 3.29 4.72 10.56
N GLU A 96 2.37 4.51 11.50
CA GLU A 96 1.45 5.53 12.03
C GLU A 96 0.61 6.23 10.94
N GLY A 97 0.26 5.51 9.86
CA GLY A 97 -0.54 6.04 8.76
C GLY A 97 0.26 6.68 7.63
N ASP A 98 1.59 6.73 7.70
CA ASP A 98 2.42 7.25 6.60
C ASP A 98 2.43 6.27 5.42
N VAL A 99 1.73 6.64 4.34
CA VAL A 99 1.58 5.79 3.15
C VAL A 99 2.86 5.67 2.33
N ASP A 100 3.74 6.68 2.32
CA ASP A 100 5.00 6.64 1.57
C ASP A 100 5.97 5.67 2.23
N ASP A 101 6.12 5.81 3.54
CA ASP A 101 6.97 4.96 4.35
C ASP A 101 6.44 3.52 4.44
N SER A 102 5.12 3.34 4.36
CA SER A 102 4.50 2.01 4.31
C SER A 102 4.71 1.27 3.00
N LEU A 103 4.96 2.00 1.91
CA LEU A 103 5.23 1.41 0.59
C LEU A 103 6.69 0.98 0.42
N LYS A 104 7.62 1.58 1.18
CA LYS A 104 9.07 1.31 1.14
C LYS A 104 9.44 -0.07 1.66
#